data_AF-A0A1G1CA51-F1
#
_entry.id   AF-A0A1G1CA51-F1
#
_cell.length_a   1.000
_cell.length_b   1.000
_cell.length_c   1.000
_cell.angle_alpha   90.00
_cell.angle_beta   90.00
_cell.angle_gamma   90.00
#
_symmetry.space_group_name_H-M   'P 1'
#
loop_
_entity.id
_entity.type
_entity.pdbx_description
1 polymer ?
#
loop_
_entity_poly.entity_id
_entity_poly.type
_entity_poly.pdbx_seq_one_letter_code
_entity_poly.pdbx_strand_id
1 'polypeptide(L)'
;MKFWWPHNEAIIATLLAYQLTGDAKYARWHRMTHDWAYAHFPDPSHGEWFGYLHRDGSVSTTLKGNMWKGFFHLPRMQWYCWQRLEEMIRAAPAAPSRTT
;
A
#
# COMPACT_ATOMS: atom_id res chain seq x y z
N MET A 1 17.23 8.43 -2.80
CA MET A 1 16.84 7.08 -2.35
C MET A 1 15.34 7.05 -2.08
N LYS A 2 14.68 5.93 -2.37
CA LYS A 2 13.31 5.63 -1.97
C LYS A 2 13.32 4.30 -1.21
N PHE A 3 12.83 4.32 0.03
CA PHE A 3 12.75 3.14 0.89
C PHE A 3 11.36 2.53 0.79
N TRP A 4 11.23 1.21 0.96
CA TRP A 4 9.93 0.54 0.90
C TRP A 4 8.98 0.98 2.04
N TRP A 5 9.49 1.05 3.28
CA TRP A 5 8.65 1.21 4.46
C TRP A 5 7.87 2.54 4.52
N PRO A 6 8.42 3.73 4.14
CA PRO A 6 7.63 4.96 4.15
C PRO A 6 6.43 4.91 3.19
N HIS A 7 6.54 4.17 2.09
CA HIS A 7 5.42 3.99 1.16
C HIS A 7 4.36 3.07 1.77
N ASN A 8 4.77 2.00 2.47
CA ASN A 8 3.84 1.14 3.21
C ASN A 8 3.07 1.93 4.29
N GLU A 9 3.77 2.79 5.05
CA GLU A 9 3.15 3.65 6.05
C GLU A 9 2.20 4.67 5.41
N ALA A 10 2.59 5.28 4.29
CA ALA A 10 1.75 6.24 3.58
C ALA A 10 0.49 5.58 3.01
N ILE A 11 0.57 4.34 2.51
CA ILE A 11 -0.60 3.54 2.07
C ILE A 11 -1.55 3.33 3.25
N ILE A 12 -1.05 2.92 4.42
CA ILE A 12 -1.86 2.75 5.64
C ILE A 12 -2.50 4.08 6.05
N ALA A 13 -1.69 5.14 6.18
CA ALA A 13 -2.12 6.43 6.72
C ALA A 13 -3.18 7.08 5.84
N THR A 14 -3.00 7.04 4.52
CA THR A 14 -3.96 7.61 3.57
C THR A 14 -5.27 6.83 3.51
N LEU A 15 -5.22 5.49 3.61
CA LEU A 15 -6.44 4.68 3.71
C LEU A 15 -7.21 4.99 4.99
N LEU A 16 -6.51 5.01 6.13
CA LEU A 16 -7.13 5.29 7.42
C LEU A 16 -7.69 6.71 7.47
N ALA A 17 -6.97 7.69 6.94
CA ALA A 17 -7.47 9.07 6.86
C ALA A 17 -8.73 9.16 5.99
N TYR A 18 -8.80 8.42 4.87
CA TYR A 18 -10.01 8.35 4.07
C TYR A 18 -11.16 7.68 4.85
N GLN A 19 -10.91 6.54 5.50
CA GLN A 19 -11.91 5.82 6.29
C GLN A 19 -12.49 6.68 7.43
N LEU A 20 -11.65 7.45 8.12
CA LEU A 20 -12.06 8.28 9.26
C LEU A 20 -12.81 9.55 8.85
N THR A 21 -12.47 10.13 7.70
CA THR A 21 -12.93 11.49 7.34
C THR A 21 -13.89 11.53 6.15
N GLY A 22 -13.89 10.50 5.31
CA GLY A 22 -14.58 10.50 4.02
C GLY A 22 -14.01 11.49 2.99
N ASP A 23 -12.92 12.22 3.30
CA ASP A 23 -12.37 13.22 2.39
C ASP A 23 -11.68 12.56 1.19
N ALA A 24 -12.24 12.78 0.01
CA ALA A 24 -11.78 12.21 -1.26
C ALA A 24 -10.31 12.51 -1.59
N LYS A 25 -9.69 13.54 -0.98
CA LYS A 25 -8.25 13.79 -1.15
C LYS A 25 -7.40 12.62 -0.68
N TYR A 26 -7.78 11.97 0.42
CA TYR A 26 -7.03 10.86 0.98
C TYR A 26 -7.18 9.60 0.14
N ALA A 27 -8.34 9.36 -0.47
CA ALA A 27 -8.51 8.30 -1.45
C ALA A 27 -7.63 8.52 -2.70
N ARG A 28 -7.50 9.77 -3.17
CA ARG A 28 -6.58 10.09 -4.28
C ARG A 28 -5.12 9.87 -3.90
N TRP A 29 -4.70 10.34 -2.74
CA TRP A 29 -3.32 10.13 -2.25
C TRP A 29 -3.00 8.66 -1.99
N HIS A 30 -3.96 7.91 -1.46
CA HIS A 30 -3.84 6.46 -1.28
C HIS A 30 -3.55 5.79 -2.61
N ARG A 31 -4.36 6.07 -3.63
CA ARG A 31 -4.17 5.54 -4.99
C ARG A 31 -2.81 5.92 -5.57
N MET A 32 -2.43 7.20 -5.52
CA MET A 32 -1.13 7.65 -6.02
C MET A 32 0.05 6.92 -5.36
N THR A 33 0.01 6.77 -4.03
CA THR A 33 1.08 6.10 -3.28
C THR A 33 1.09 4.60 -3.56
N HIS A 34 -0.09 3.98 -3.54
CA HIS A 34 -0.29 2.57 -3.84
C HIS A 34 0.24 2.22 -5.24
N ASP A 35 -0.24 2.91 -6.27
CA ASP A 35 0.10 2.60 -7.66
C ASP A 35 1.61 2.78 -7.91
N TRP A 36 2.21 3.84 -7.36
CA TRP A 36 3.65 4.02 -7.46
C TRP A 36 4.41 2.92 -6.72
N ALA A 37 4.03 2.58 -5.49
CA ALA A 37 4.74 1.56 -4.71
C ALA A 37 4.67 0.18 -5.36
N TYR A 38 3.48 -0.23 -5.80
CA TYR A 38 3.25 -1.53 -6.45
C TYR A 38 3.85 -1.62 -7.86
N ALA A 39 4.13 -0.51 -8.52
CA ALA A 39 4.84 -0.52 -9.80
C ALA A 39 6.37 -0.69 -9.64
N HIS A 40 6.96 -0.35 -8.49
CA HIS A 40 8.42 -0.24 -8.35
C HIS A 40 9.05 -1.19 -7.33
N PHE A 41 8.36 -1.53 -6.24
CA PHE A 41 8.94 -2.34 -5.18
C PHE A 41 8.76 -3.86 -5.35
N PRO A 42 7.62 -4.40 -5.83
CA PRO A 42 7.44 -5.84 -5.92
C PRO A 42 8.50 -6.52 -6.79
N ASP A 43 8.98 -7.68 -6.34
CA ASP A 43 9.74 -8.61 -7.17
C ASP A 43 8.80 -9.74 -7.63
N PRO A 44 8.32 -9.72 -8.88
CA PRO A 44 7.41 -10.73 -9.39
C PRO A 44 8.08 -12.11 -9.56
N SER A 45 9.41 -12.18 -9.61
CA SER A 45 10.13 -13.44 -9.84
C SER A 45 10.32 -14.25 -8.57
N HIS A 46 10.58 -13.59 -7.43
CA HIS A 46 10.90 -14.27 -6.17
C HIS A 46 9.95 -13.92 -5.02
N GLY A 47 8.94 -13.10 -5.28
CA GLY A 47 8.03 -12.58 -4.25
C GLY A 47 8.67 -11.52 -3.36
N GLU A 48 7.84 -10.93 -2.49
CA GLU A 48 8.24 -9.83 -1.60
C GLU A 48 8.65 -8.54 -2.36
N TRP A 49 9.12 -7.52 -1.65
CA TRP A 49 9.44 -6.19 -2.17
C TRP A 49 10.94 -5.89 -2.00
N PHE A 50 11.56 -5.30 -3.01
CA PHE A 50 12.88 -4.67 -2.83
C PHE A 50 12.82 -3.63 -1.71
N GLY A 51 13.87 -3.55 -0.89
CA GLY A 51 13.92 -2.57 0.20
C GLY A 51 14.25 -1.16 -0.27
N TYR A 52 15.11 -1.04 -1.29
CA TYR A 52 15.79 0.22 -1.58
C TYR A 52 15.84 0.46 -3.08
N LEU A 53 15.35 1.62 -3.47
CA LEU A 53 15.40 2.10 -4.85
C LEU A 53 16.22 3.39 -4.93
N HIS A 54 16.80 3.63 -6.09
CA HIS A 54 17.33 4.94 -6.45
C HIS A 54 16.19 5.97 -6.59
N ARG A 55 16.54 7.25 -6.79
CA ARG A 55 15.55 8.33 -6.86
C ARG A 55 14.58 8.17 -8.03
N ASP A 56 15.07 7.60 -9.13
CA ASP A 56 14.31 7.31 -10.36
C ASP A 56 13.43 6.06 -10.26
N GLY A 57 13.51 5.31 -9.16
CA GLY A 57 12.73 4.08 -8.95
C GLY A 57 13.44 2.80 -9.42
N SER A 58 14.66 2.87 -9.96
CA SER A 58 15.45 1.68 -10.28
C SER A 58 15.92 0.97 -9.00
N VAL A 59 16.03 -0.37 -9.06
CA VAL A 59 16.43 -1.19 -7.90
C VAL A 59 17.86 -0.88 -7.51
N SER A 60 18.06 -0.44 -6.26
CA SER A 60 19.40 -0.15 -5.72
C SER A 60 20.05 -1.37 -5.08
N THR A 61 19.25 -2.29 -4.51
CA THR A 61 19.72 -3.57 -4.01
C THR A 61 18.64 -4.63 -4.14
N THR A 62 19.07 -5.86 -4.46
CA THR A 62 18.19 -7.03 -4.62
C THR A 62 17.90 -7.73 -3.29
N LEU A 63 18.49 -7.28 -2.18
CA LEU A 63 18.26 -7.83 -0.84
C LEU A 63 16.79 -7.69 -0.43
N LYS A 64 16.19 -8.80 0.02
CA LYS A 64 14.81 -8.82 0.56
C LYS A 64 14.75 -8.66 2.07
N GLY A 65 15.87 -8.82 2.76
CA GLY A 65 15.98 -8.61 4.20
C GLY A 65 17.40 -8.24 4.61
N ASN A 66 17.50 -7.52 5.73
CA ASN A 66 18.75 -7.15 6.39
C ASN A 66 18.43 -6.71 7.84
N MET A 67 19.39 -6.08 8.52
CA MET A 67 19.21 -5.58 9.90
C MET A 67 18.03 -4.61 10.07
N TRP A 68 17.60 -3.95 9.00
CA TRP A 68 16.54 -2.93 8.99
C TRP A 68 15.29 -3.34 8.22
N LYS A 69 15.37 -4.37 7.37
CA LYS A 69 14.26 -4.93 6.59
C LYS A 69 13.97 -6.35 7.02
N GLY A 70 12.82 -6.56 7.64
CA GLY A 70 12.30 -7.87 8.01
C GLY A 70 10.81 -8.02 7.67
N PHE A 71 10.23 -9.12 8.12
CA PHE A 71 8.82 -9.45 7.95
C PHE A 71 7.93 -8.60 8.88
N PHE A 72 7.84 -7.30 8.59
CA PHE A 72 7.06 -6.36 9.41
C PHE A 72 6.27 -5.37 8.55
N HIS A 73 6.91 -4.34 8.00
CA HIS A 73 6.20 -3.24 7.32
C HIS A 73 5.33 -3.70 6.15
N LEU A 74 5.82 -4.61 5.30
CA LEU A 74 5.07 -5.13 4.15
C LEU A 74 3.86 -5.99 4.58
N PRO A 75 4.03 -7.09 5.33
CA PRO A 75 2.90 -7.93 5.72
C PRO A 75 1.90 -7.17 6.60
N ARG A 76 2.37 -6.28 7.50
CA ARG A 76 1.47 -5.47 8.33
C ARG A 76 0.61 -4.52 7.48
N MET A 77 1.20 -3.84 6.49
CA MET A 77 0.43 -2.97 5.60
C MET A 77 -0.61 -3.76 4.81
N GLN A 78 -0.25 -4.91 4.23
CA GLN A 78 -1.20 -5.74 3.48
C GLN A 78 -2.36 -6.21 4.36
N TRP A 79 -2.04 -6.81 5.52
CA TRP A 79 -3.05 -7.31 6.45
C TRP A 79 -3.95 -6.19 6.98
N TYR A 80 -3.35 -5.08 7.43
CA TYR A 80 -4.10 -3.99 8.04
C TYR A 80 -4.99 -3.28 7.01
N CYS A 81 -4.48 -2.96 5.82
CA CYS A 81 -5.28 -2.34 4.77
C CYS A 81 -6.42 -3.24 4.30
N TRP A 82 -6.18 -4.56 4.15
CA TRP A 82 -7.24 -5.50 3.83
C TRP A 82 -8.38 -5.46 4.85
N GLN A 83 -8.06 -5.50 6.14
CA GLN A 83 -9.08 -5.43 7.19
C GLN A 83 -9.88 -4.12 7.16
N ARG A 84 -9.23 -2.97 6.93
CA ARG A 84 -9.95 -1.67 6.81
C ARG A 84 -10.86 -1.65 5.59
N LEU A 85 -10.40 -2.19 4.45
CA LEU A 85 -11.21 -2.29 3.24
C LEU A 85 -12.43 -3.20 3.44
N GLU A 86 -12.25 -4.36 4.09
CA GLU A 86 -13.36 -5.25 4.47
C GLU A 86 -14.40 -4.55 5.34
N GLU A 87 -13.97 -3.80 6.35
CA GLU A 87 -14.87 -2.99 7.20
C GLU A 87 -15.63 -1.94 6.40
N MET A 88 -14.94 -1.22 5.52
CA MET A 88 -15.54 -0.20 4.65
C MET A 88 -16.56 -0.79 3.68
N ILE A 89 -16.28 -1.96 3.10
CA ILE A 89 -17.20 -2.67 2.21
C ILE A 89 -18.45 -3.12 2.98
N ARG A 90 -18.29 -3.64 4.20
CA ARG A 90 -19.42 -4.07 5.05
C ARG A 90 -20.27 -2.90 5.54
N ALA A 91 -19.66 -1.75 5.78
CA ALA A 91 -20.35 -0.53 6.18
C ALA A 91 -21.03 0.20 5.01
N ALA A 92 -20.61 -0.08 3.76
CA ALA A 92 -21.20 0.55 2.59
C ALA A 92 -22.65 0.07 2.39
N PRO A 93 -23.60 0.98 2.10
CA PRO A 93 -24.96 0.58 1.75
C PRO A 93 -24.92 -0.32 0.50
N ALA A 94 -25.79 -1.32 0.45
CA ALA A 94 -25.90 -2.23 -0.68
C ALA A 94 -26.04 -1.43 -1.98
N ALA A 95 -25.20 -1.72 -2.96
CA ALA A 95 -25.30 -1.07 -4.27
C ALA A 95 -26.69 -1.36 -4.85
N PRO A 96 -27.39 -0.36 -5.41
CA PRO A 96 -28.70 -0.60 -6.03
C PRO A 96 -28.54 -1.67 -7.11
N SER A 97 -29.44 -2.66 -7.11
CA SER A 97 -29.45 -3.71 -8.13
C SER A 97 -29.53 -3.05 -9.50
N ARG A 98 -28.58 -3.36 -10.37
CA ARG A 98 -28.64 -2.96 -11.78
C ARG A 98 -29.77 -3.72 -12.44
N THR A 99 -31.00 -3.22 -12.30
CA THR A 99 -32.18 -3.70 -12.99
C THR A 99 -32.48 -2.74 -14.12
N THR A 100 -31.86 -2.96 -15.28
CA THR A 100 -32.28 -2.47 -16.61
C THR A 100 -31.70 -3.39 -17.67
#